data_AF-A0A7X6WE51-F1
#
_entry.id   AF-A0A7X6WE51-F1
#
_cell.length_a   1.000
_cell.length_b   1.000
_cell.length_c   1.000
_cell.angle_alpha   90.00
_cell.angle_beta   90.00
_cell.angle_gamma   90.00
#
_symmetry.space_group_name_H-M   'P 1'
#
loop_
_entity.id
_entity.type
_entity.pdbx_description
1 polymer ?
#
loop_
_entity_poly.entity_id
_entity_poly.type
_entity_poly.pdbx_seq_one_letter_code
_entity_poly.pdbx_strand_id
1 'polypeptide(L)'
;MKNKKWVEEFNKYGLYFSPYPYDMEYRLAEVFYEDDGGWCYNSVLLDATDKYLGSDSLEDAKEEIEHMIENHYEGEINYYKEMLDMLY
;
A
#
# COMPACT_ATOMS: atom_id res chain seq x y z
N MET A 1 -9.60 0.00 -4.73
CA MET A 1 -10.14 1.09 -3.86
C MET A 1 -10.50 2.36 -4.64
N LYS A 2 -11.64 3.06 -4.36
CA LYS A 2 -12.10 4.24 -5.15
C LYS A 2 -11.46 5.59 -4.77
N ASN A 3 -10.82 5.70 -3.61
CA ASN A 3 -10.26 6.96 -3.09
C ASN A 3 -8.73 6.90 -2.92
N LYS A 4 -8.06 6.10 -3.75
CA LYS A 4 -6.60 6.02 -3.79
C LYS A 4 -6.04 6.95 -4.86
N LYS A 5 -4.84 7.49 -4.62
CA LYS A 5 -4.08 8.26 -5.62
C LYS A 5 -2.59 8.02 -5.46
N TRP A 6 -1.88 7.99 -6.59
CA TRP A 6 -0.42 8.05 -6.61
C TRP A 6 0.03 9.50 -6.80
N VAL A 7 0.99 9.94 -6.00
CA VAL A 7 1.60 11.28 -6.07
C VAL A 7 3.11 11.11 -6.19
N GLU A 8 3.72 11.78 -7.16
CA GLU A 8 5.17 11.80 -7.33
C GLU A 8 5.79 12.88 -6.43
N GLU A 9 6.78 12.49 -5.63
CA GLU A 9 7.46 13.31 -4.64
C GLU A 9 8.97 12.98 -4.64
N PHE A 10 9.81 13.85 -5.20
CA PHE A 10 11.29 13.73 -5.15
C PHE A 10 11.83 12.34 -5.56
N ASN A 11 11.45 11.84 -6.75
CA ASN A 11 11.82 10.51 -7.28
C ASN A 11 11.20 9.32 -6.53
N LYS A 12 10.24 9.58 -5.65
CA LYS A 12 9.40 8.56 -5.02
C LYS A 12 7.96 8.72 -5.49
N TYR A 13 7.20 7.64 -5.46
CA TYR A 13 5.78 7.62 -5.75
C TYR A 13 5.04 7.22 -4.47
N GLY A 14 4.32 8.16 -3.86
CA GLY A 14 3.52 7.92 -2.66
C GLY A 14 2.10 7.46 -3.02
N LEU A 15 1.65 6.36 -2.43
CA LEU A 15 0.26 5.92 -2.47
C LEU A 15 -0.49 6.54 -1.30
N TYR A 16 -1.45 7.40 -1.60
CA TYR A 16 -2.32 8.05 -0.64
C TYR A 16 -3.73 7.49 -0.73
N PHE A 17 -4.37 7.35 0.43
CA PHE A 17 -5.75 6.92 0.54
C PHE A 17 -6.52 7.85 1.48
N SER A 18 -7.75 8.17 1.08
CA SER A 18 -8.69 8.92 1.90
C SER A 18 -9.98 8.10 2.06
N PRO A 19 -10.23 7.48 3.24
CA PRO A 19 -11.44 6.68 3.44
C PRO A 19 -12.72 7.51 3.31
N TYR A 20 -12.66 8.79 3.71
CA TYR A 20 -13.79 9.71 3.67
C TYR A 20 -13.42 11.03 2.98
N PRO A 21 -14.34 11.68 2.24
CA PRO A 21 -14.05 12.88 1.44
C PRO A 21 -13.50 14.09 2.22
N TYR A 22 -13.60 14.07 3.54
CA TYR A 22 -13.19 15.15 4.45
C TYR A 22 -12.10 14.70 5.44
N ASP A 23 -11.63 13.46 5.33
CA ASP A 23 -10.55 12.96 6.17
C ASP A 23 -9.18 13.36 5.64
N MET A 24 -8.21 13.37 6.54
CA MET A 24 -6.81 13.57 6.18
C MET A 24 -6.37 12.47 5.20
N GLU A 25 -5.63 12.84 4.17
CA GLU A 25 -5.05 11.83 3.27
C GLU A 25 -3.91 11.11 4.00
N TYR A 26 -3.99 9.78 4.05
CA TYR A 26 -2.98 8.95 4.68
C TYR A 26 -2.09 8.33 3.63
N ARG A 27 -0.77 8.47 3.80
CA ARG A 27 0.19 7.77 2.95
C ARG A 27 0.28 6.32 3.41
N LEU A 28 -0.15 5.39 2.56
CA LEU A 28 -0.13 3.96 2.84
C LEU A 28 1.22 3.32 2.50
N ALA A 29 1.81 3.76 1.39
CA ALA A 29 3.10 3.26 0.92
C ALA A 29 3.83 4.33 0.10
N GLU A 30 5.12 4.14 -0.10
CA GLU A 30 5.91 4.82 -1.12
C GLU A 30 6.70 3.79 -1.92
N VAL A 31 6.87 4.04 -3.22
CA VAL A 31 7.66 3.25 -4.16
C VAL A 31 8.77 4.11 -4.72
N PHE A 32 9.97 3.56 -4.84
CA PHE A 32 11.14 4.28 -5.36
C PHE A 32 12.09 3.29 -6.03
N TYR A 33 12.91 3.79 -6.94
CA TYR A 33 13.92 2.98 -7.63
C TYR A 33 15.27 3.22 -6.97
N GLU A 34 15.92 2.16 -6.51
CA GLU A 34 17.24 2.22 -5.90
C GLU A 34 18.37 2.18 -6.96
N ASP A 35 19.52 2.76 -6.62
CA ASP A 35 20.68 2.88 -7.52
C ASP A 35 21.27 1.51 -7.90
N ASP A 36 21.02 0.48 -7.10
CA ASP A 36 21.49 -0.89 -7.33
C ASP A 36 20.62 -1.69 -8.31
N GLY A 37 19.55 -1.07 -8.83
CA GLY A 37 18.80 -1.57 -9.98
C GLY A 37 17.54 -2.36 -9.63
N GLY A 38 16.73 -1.85 -8.71
CA GLY A 38 15.45 -2.47 -8.35
C GLY A 38 14.41 -1.48 -7.85
N TRP A 39 13.13 -1.85 -8.01
CA TRP A 39 12.02 -1.16 -7.36
C TRP A 39 11.93 -1.58 -5.91
N CYS A 40 11.82 -0.60 -5.02
CA CYS A 40 11.70 -0.78 -3.59
C CYS A 40 10.46 -0.05 -3.07
N TYR A 41 10.01 -0.44 -1.88
CA TYR A 41 8.91 0.22 -1.21
C TYR A 41 9.11 0.37 0.30
N ASN A 42 8.44 1.39 0.84
CA ASN A 42 8.23 1.58 2.27
C ASN A 42 6.73 1.60 2.56
N SER A 43 6.29 0.92 3.62
CA SER A 43 4.90 0.98 4.08
C SER A 43 4.83 0.70 5.57
N VAL A 44 4.28 1.65 6.32
CA VAL A 44 4.00 1.44 7.76
C VAL A 44 2.90 0.40 7.94
N LEU A 45 1.91 0.36 7.04
CA LEU A 45 0.81 -0.60 7.07
C LEU A 45 1.32 -2.05 6.96
N LEU A 46 2.29 -2.27 6.07
CA LEU A 46 2.85 -3.59 5.81
C LEU A 46 4.11 -3.90 6.64
N ASP A 47 4.47 -3.03 7.60
CA ASP A 47 5.72 -3.10 8.37
C ASP A 47 6.96 -3.34 7.49
N ALA A 48 7.05 -2.57 6.40
CA ALA A 48 8.06 -2.71 5.36
C ALA A 48 8.93 -1.46 5.27
N THR A 49 10.25 -1.67 5.32
CA THR A 49 11.26 -0.63 5.07
C THR A 49 12.29 -1.13 4.07
N ASP A 50 12.48 -0.37 2.99
CA ASP A 50 13.37 -0.55 1.84
C ASP A 50 13.34 -1.99 1.31
N LYS A 51 12.12 -2.50 1.11
CA LYS A 51 11.89 -3.86 0.61
C LYS A 51 11.84 -3.86 -0.91
N TYR A 52 12.57 -4.78 -1.54
CA TYR A 52 12.53 -4.98 -2.98
C TYR A 52 11.20 -5.58 -3.44
N LEU A 53 10.74 -5.08 -4.57
CA LEU A 53 9.64 -5.64 -5.34
C LEU A 53 10.17 -6.52 -6.47
N GLY A 54 9.35 -7.48 -6.90
CA GLY A 54 9.65 -8.33 -8.05
C GLY A 54 9.32 -7.67 -9.39
N SER A 55 9.04 -6.36 -9.40
CA SER A 55 8.46 -5.65 -10.53
C SER A 55 9.53 -5.15 -11.51
N ASP A 56 9.24 -5.25 -12.81
CA ASP A 56 10.14 -4.79 -13.88
C ASP A 56 9.90 -3.32 -14.28
N SER A 57 8.74 -2.76 -13.94
CA SER A 57 8.35 -1.38 -14.26
C SER A 57 7.70 -0.67 -13.09
N LEU A 58 7.64 0.66 -13.15
CA LEU A 58 6.97 1.47 -12.13
C LEU A 58 5.48 1.10 -11.99
N GLU A 59 4.80 0.86 -13.10
CA GLU A 59 3.37 0.53 -13.07
C GLU A 59 3.14 -0.84 -12.43
N ASP A 60 3.98 -1.83 -12.75
CA ASP A 60 3.95 -3.13 -12.08
C ASP A 60 4.23 -2.99 -10.58
N ALA A 61 5.19 -2.14 -10.19
CA ALA A 61 5.51 -1.87 -8.79
C ALA A 61 4.35 -1.22 -8.04
N LYS A 62 3.63 -0.29 -8.68
CA LYS A 62 2.42 0.30 -8.12
C LYS A 62 1.31 -0.74 -7.95
N GLU A 63 1.05 -1.55 -8.97
CA GLU A 63 0.03 -2.61 -8.93
C GLU A 63 0.33 -3.65 -7.84
N GLU A 64 1.60 -4.08 -7.72
CA GLU A 64 2.05 -5.03 -6.70
C GLU A 64 1.75 -4.50 -5.28
N ILE A 65 2.10 -3.23 -5.01
CA ILE A 65 1.81 -2.58 -3.73
C ILE A 65 0.31 -2.43 -3.46
N GLU A 66 -0.46 -2.06 -4.47
CA GLU A 66 -1.91 -1.97 -4.33
C GLU A 66 -2.52 -3.33 -3.97
N HIS A 67 -2.08 -4.40 -4.62
CA HIS A 67 -2.50 -5.77 -4.29
C HIS A 67 -2.10 -6.19 -2.88
N MET A 68 -0.88 -5.88 -2.44
CA MET A 68 -0.43 -6.19 -1.07
C MET A 68 -1.28 -5.48 -0.01
N ILE A 69 -1.60 -4.21 -0.23
CA ILE A 69 -2.45 -3.42 0.66
C ILE A 69 -3.88 -3.94 0.66
N GLU A 70 -4.46 -4.23 -0.50
CA GLU A 70 -5.82 -4.78 -0.60
C GLU A 70 -5.91 -6.14 0.13
N ASN A 71 -4.94 -7.03 -0.07
CA ASN A 71 -4.86 -8.31 0.65
C ASN A 71 -4.75 -8.14 2.17
N HIS A 72 -3.97 -7.16 2.65
CA HIS A 72 -3.85 -6.87 4.07
C HIS A 72 -5.21 -6.50 4.68
N TYR A 73 -5.92 -5.56 4.05
CA TYR A 73 -7.24 -5.13 4.53
C TYR A 73 -8.29 -6.25 4.42
N GLU A 74 -8.26 -7.07 3.37
CA GLU A 74 -9.14 -8.24 3.30
C GLU A 74 -8.89 -9.21 4.45
N GLY A 75 -7.63 -9.43 4.81
CA GLY A 75 -7.23 -10.22 5.98
C GLY A 75 -7.78 -9.64 7.29
N GLU A 76 -7.60 -8.34 7.52
CA GLU A 76 -8.14 -7.67 8.72
C GLU A 76 -9.67 -7.76 8.78
N ILE A 77 -10.36 -7.49 7.67
CA ILE A 77 -11.83 -7.57 7.59
C ILE A 77 -12.29 -8.99 7.93
N ASN A 78 -11.63 -10.01 7.39
CA ASN A 78 -12.00 -11.41 7.66
C ASN A 78 -11.77 -11.76 9.12
N TYR A 79 -10.63 -11.37 9.70
CA TYR A 79 -10.34 -11.57 11.12
C TYR A 79 -11.41 -10.95 12.03
N TYR A 80 -11.81 -9.69 11.77
CA TYR A 80 -12.84 -9.03 12.56
C TYR A 80 -14.23 -9.66 12.37
N LYS A 81 -14.56 -10.15 11.17
CA LYS A 81 -15.81 -10.90 10.93
C LYS A 81 -15.84 -12.19 11.74
N GLU A 82 -14.77 -12.99 11.70
CA GLU A 82 -14.66 -14.22 12.48
C GLU A 82 -14.77 -13.97 13.98
N MET A 83 -14.13 -12.89 14.48
CA MET A 83 -14.27 -12.49 15.87
C MET A 83 -15.71 -12.13 16.26
N LEU A 84 -16.44 -11.41 15.40
CA LEU A 84 -17.84 -11.07 15.64
C LEU A 84 -18.73 -12.31 15.63
N ASP A 85 -18.50 -13.24 14.70
CA ASP A 85 -19.25 -14.50 14.61
C ASP A 85 -18.99 -15.42 15.80
N MET A 86 -17.84 -15.33 16.47
CA MET A 86 -17.56 -16.05 17.72
C MET A 86 -18.21 -15.42 18.96
N LEU A 87 -18.66 -14.16 18.87
CA LEU A 87 -19.28 -13.40 19.98
C LEU A 87 -20.82 -13.48 19.97
N TYR A 88 -21.43 -13.99 18.91
CA TYR A 88 -22.88 -14.18 18.74
C TYR A 88 -23.25 -15.65 18.58
#